data_AF-A0AAW5ZFI6-F1
#
_entry.id   AF-A0AAW5ZFI6-F1
#
_cell.length_a   1.000
_cell.length_b   1.000
_cell.length_c   1.000
_cell.angle_alpha   90.00
_cell.angle_beta   90.00
_cell.angle_gamma   90.00
#
_symmetry.space_group_name_H-M   'P 1'
#
loop_
_entity.id
_entity.type
_entity.pdbx_description
1 polymer ?
#
loop_
_entity_poly.entity_id
_entity_poly.type
_entity_poly.pdbx_seq_one_letter_code
_entity_poly.pdbx_strand_id
1 'polypeptide(L)'
;LQGRYITQDPIGLRGAWNLYQYPLNPTTKIDPLGLSGEDSIEQSGPSWLIADPMDKYRQQAVMGLTKLWDDTFSQEKTKCLPTTPENIRMVVANSPLLTVQQKVSVPVVAHYVQMLEDGSGAPPVDMDGNVIVNGNHRMVAGLLCDKLPPERPGTRPLSAPLYPFSQIFPELDDWGNR
;
A
#
# COMPACT_ATOMS: atom_id res chain seq x y z
N LEU A 1 -8.89 51.88 -0.03
CA LEU A 1 -7.61 51.22 -0.39
C LEU A 1 -7.78 49.74 -0.11
N GLN A 2 -8.01 48.91 -1.14
CA GLN A 2 -8.16 47.46 -0.98
C GLN A 2 -6.78 46.80 -1.05
N GLY A 3 -6.41 46.06 -0.01
CA GLY A 3 -5.15 45.33 0.07
C GLY A 3 -5.16 44.11 -0.85
N ARG A 4 -4.13 44.00 -1.68
CA ARG A 4 -3.84 42.82 -2.50
C ARG A 4 -2.35 42.52 -2.36
N TYR A 5 -1.96 41.25 -2.48
CA TYR A 5 -0.56 40.91 -2.55
C TYR A 5 0.05 41.43 -3.86
N ILE A 6 1.22 42.05 -3.75
CA ILE A 6 1.99 42.59 -4.90
C ILE A 6 2.84 41.50 -5.57
N THR A 7 3.00 40.36 -4.90
CA THR A 7 3.74 39.18 -5.34
C THR A 7 2.82 37.95 -5.26
N GLN A 8 3.03 36.98 -6.15
CA GLN A 8 2.23 35.75 -6.21
C GLN A 8 2.42 34.91 -4.95
N ASP A 9 1.34 34.26 -4.50
CA ASP A 9 1.34 33.38 -3.33
C ASP A 9 2.28 32.17 -3.53
N PRO A 10 3.27 31.93 -2.63
CA PRO A 10 4.26 30.86 -2.76
C PRO A 10 3.69 29.43 -2.83
N ILE A 11 2.42 29.17 -2.46
CA ILE A 11 1.77 27.84 -2.66
C ILE A 11 1.36 27.58 -4.13
N GLY A 12 1.32 28.62 -4.97
CA GLY A 12 1.01 28.50 -6.39
C GLY A 12 -0.38 27.90 -6.65
N LEU A 13 -0.50 27.05 -7.68
CA LEU A 13 -1.76 26.45 -8.14
C LEU A 13 -2.38 25.40 -7.18
N ARG A 14 -1.78 25.18 -6.01
CA ARG A 14 -2.36 24.35 -4.94
C ARG A 14 -3.27 25.16 -4.00
N GLY A 15 -3.19 26.49 -4.04
CA GLY A 15 -4.20 27.39 -3.47
C GLY A 15 -5.33 27.60 -4.47
N ALA A 16 -6.54 27.89 -3.98
CA ALA A 16 -7.74 28.09 -4.79
C ALA A 16 -7.55 29.09 -5.96
N TRP A 17 -8.54 29.20 -6.84
CA TRP A 17 -8.51 29.92 -8.12
C TRP A 17 -8.25 31.44 -8.06
N ASN A 18 -8.05 32.03 -6.87
CA ASN A 18 -7.75 33.45 -6.70
C ASN A 18 -6.37 33.67 -6.06
N LEU A 19 -5.35 33.80 -6.91
CA LEU A 19 -3.93 33.90 -6.54
C LEU A 19 -3.55 35.20 -5.79
N TYR A 20 -4.47 36.14 -5.60
CA TYR A 20 -4.18 37.46 -5.03
C TYR A 20 -5.13 37.86 -3.89
N GLN A 21 -5.92 36.94 -3.35
CA GLN A 21 -6.93 37.25 -2.35
C GLN A 21 -6.33 37.48 -0.95
N TYR A 22 -6.73 38.58 -0.31
CA TYR A 22 -6.40 38.89 1.08
C TYR A 22 -7.56 38.45 1.99
N PRO A 23 -7.30 37.94 3.21
CA PRO A 23 -8.36 37.66 4.16
C PRO A 23 -9.09 38.95 4.56
N LEU A 24 -10.43 38.89 4.57
CA LEU A 24 -11.33 40.04 4.81
C LEU A 24 -11.18 40.66 6.22
N ASN A 25 -10.41 40.06 7.12
CA ASN A 25 -10.14 40.61 8.46
C ASN A 25 -8.73 40.21 8.96
N PRO A 26 -7.69 41.06 8.75
CA PRO A 26 -6.30 40.70 8.97
C PRO A 26 -5.85 40.75 10.44
N THR A 27 -6.73 41.10 11.38
CA THR A 27 -6.35 41.31 12.79
C THR A 27 -6.62 40.09 13.68
N THR A 28 -7.44 39.13 13.24
CA THR A 28 -7.82 37.95 14.03
C THR A 28 -7.59 36.61 13.32
N LYS A 29 -7.35 36.62 12.01
CA LYS A 29 -7.12 35.41 11.22
C LYS A 29 -5.83 35.57 10.42
N ILE A 30 -4.77 34.99 10.95
CA ILE A 30 -3.57 34.65 10.18
C ILE A 30 -3.89 33.30 9.56
N ASP A 31 -3.88 33.21 8.24
CA ASP A 31 -4.04 31.96 7.49
C ASP A 31 -2.65 31.46 7.10
N PRO A 32 -2.03 30.55 7.90
CA PRO A 32 -0.69 30.08 7.61
C PRO A 32 -0.61 29.09 6.45
N LEU A 33 -1.73 28.59 5.89
CA LEU A 33 -1.73 27.50 4.89
C LEU A 33 -2.63 27.71 3.66
N GLY A 34 -3.52 28.72 3.62
CA GLY A 34 -4.29 29.08 2.43
C GLY A 34 -5.47 28.15 2.10
N LEU A 35 -5.94 27.34 3.06
CA LEU A 35 -6.85 26.21 2.81
C LEU A 35 -8.27 26.37 3.36
N SER A 36 -8.58 27.42 4.12
CA SER A 36 -9.92 27.59 4.71
C SER A 36 -10.90 28.26 3.73
N GLY A 37 -11.31 27.52 2.70
CA GLY A 37 -12.55 27.79 1.96
C GLY A 37 -13.71 27.09 2.66
N GLU A 38 -13.98 27.44 3.92
CA GLU A 38 -15.12 26.91 4.65
C GLU A 38 -16.36 27.72 4.23
N ASP A 39 -17.03 27.22 3.20
CA ASP A 39 -18.34 27.72 2.76
C ASP A 39 -19.40 27.33 3.79
N SER A 40 -19.37 27.96 4.97
CA SER A 40 -20.52 28.02 5.86
C SER A 40 -21.48 29.08 5.32
N ILE A 41 -22.22 28.77 4.25
CA ILE A 41 -23.47 29.47 3.99
C ILE A 41 -24.52 28.79 4.88
N GLU A 42 -24.70 29.40 6.05
CA GLU A 42 -25.87 29.23 6.90
C GLU A 42 -27.13 29.34 6.03
N GLN A 43 -27.75 28.18 5.77
CA GLN A 43 -29.01 28.06 5.03
C GLN A 43 -30.12 28.77 5.81
N SER A 44 -30.32 30.05 5.53
CA SER A 44 -31.45 30.85 6.02
C SER A 44 -32.25 31.45 4.87
N GLY A 45 -32.47 30.67 3.80
CA GLY A 45 -33.33 31.06 2.68
C GLY A 45 -34.15 29.89 2.15
N PRO A 46 -35.38 30.13 1.63
CA PRO A 46 -36.27 29.05 1.20
C PRO A 46 -35.68 28.29 -0.01
N SER A 47 -35.75 26.97 0.10
CA SER A 47 -35.10 25.91 -0.69
C SER A 47 -35.36 25.89 -2.22
N TRP A 48 -35.93 26.94 -2.84
CA TRP A 48 -36.36 26.88 -4.24
C TRP A 48 -35.82 28.01 -5.15
N LEU A 49 -34.93 28.89 -4.67
CA LEU A 49 -34.41 30.00 -5.49
C LEU A 49 -32.95 29.88 -5.95
N ILE A 50 -32.19 28.86 -5.55
CA ILE A 50 -30.84 28.65 -6.08
C ILE A 50 -30.60 27.15 -6.31
N ALA A 51 -31.25 26.57 -7.32
CA ALA A 51 -30.62 25.44 -7.99
C ALA A 51 -29.51 26.07 -8.83
N ASP A 52 -28.28 26.11 -8.30
CA ASP A 52 -27.12 26.50 -9.10
C ASP A 52 -27.14 25.58 -10.33
N PRO A 53 -27.33 26.12 -11.55
CA PRO A 53 -27.43 25.30 -12.75
C PRO A 53 -26.21 24.39 -12.93
N MET A 54 -25.11 24.72 -12.25
CA MET A 54 -23.84 24.01 -12.31
C MET A 54 -23.66 22.95 -11.23
N ASP A 55 -24.59 22.80 -10.29
CA ASP A 55 -24.46 21.85 -9.18
C ASP A 55 -24.46 20.39 -9.66
N LYS A 56 -25.31 20.08 -10.63
CA LYS A 56 -25.32 18.78 -11.31
C LYS A 56 -23.99 18.49 -12.02
N TYR A 57 -23.40 19.50 -12.64
CA TYR A 57 -22.12 19.37 -13.35
C TYR A 57 -20.94 19.25 -12.37
N ARG A 58 -20.96 19.99 -11.25
CA ARG A 58 -19.98 19.85 -10.17
C ARG A 58 -20.01 18.46 -9.56
N GLN A 59 -21.20 17.94 -9.25
CA GLN A 59 -21.34 16.58 -8.72
C GLN A 59 -20.85 15.52 -9.71
N GLN A 60 -21.16 15.67 -11.00
CA GLN A 60 -20.64 14.77 -12.04
C GLN A 60 -19.13 14.87 -12.21
N ALA A 61 -18.54 16.06 -12.12
CA ALA A 61 -17.10 16.25 -12.17
C ALA A 61 -16.40 15.66 -10.93
N VAL A 62 -16.98 15.82 -9.74
CA VAL A 62 -16.48 15.21 -8.50
C VAL A 62 -16.59 13.69 -8.55
N MET A 63 -17.70 13.12 -9.02
CA MET A 63 -17.85 11.66 -9.24
C MET A 63 -16.90 11.14 -10.32
N GLY A 64 -16.69 11.90 -11.39
CA GLY A 64 -15.76 11.55 -12.46
C GLY A 64 -14.30 11.58 -11.99
N LEU A 65 -13.92 12.58 -11.19
CA LEU A 65 -12.59 12.70 -10.60
C LEU A 65 -12.35 11.64 -9.52
N THR A 66 -13.33 11.34 -8.67
CA THR A 66 -13.22 10.25 -7.68
C THR A 66 -13.15 8.89 -8.36
N LYS A 67 -14.00 8.60 -9.34
CA LYS A 67 -13.88 7.37 -10.14
C LYS A 67 -12.55 7.28 -10.87
N LEU A 68 -12.07 8.37 -11.47
CA LEU A 68 -10.77 8.39 -12.15
C LEU A 68 -9.63 8.18 -11.13
N TRP A 69 -9.72 8.77 -9.95
CA TRP A 69 -8.74 8.58 -8.87
C TRP A 69 -8.79 7.13 -8.37
N ASP A 70 -9.98 6.55 -8.21
CA ASP A 70 -10.16 5.15 -7.86
C ASP A 70 -9.61 4.22 -8.96
N ASP A 71 -9.89 4.47 -10.25
CA ASP A 71 -9.43 3.63 -11.35
C ASP A 71 -7.92 3.75 -11.60
N THR A 72 -7.36 4.96 -11.41
CA THR A 72 -5.93 5.25 -11.68
C THR A 72 -5.04 4.92 -10.49
N PHE A 73 -5.58 4.96 -9.27
CA PHE A 73 -4.81 4.87 -8.02
C PHE A 73 -5.29 3.73 -7.11
N SER A 74 -6.51 3.18 -7.28
CA SER A 74 -6.92 1.92 -6.61
C SER A 74 -6.43 0.66 -7.34
N GLN A 75 -5.64 0.81 -8.41
CA GLN A 75 -4.79 -0.29 -8.87
C GLN A 75 -3.64 -0.61 -7.88
N GLU A 76 -3.39 0.23 -6.87
CA GLU A 76 -2.54 -0.10 -5.72
C GLU A 76 -3.29 -0.88 -4.62
N LYS A 77 -4.13 -1.84 -5.02
CA LYS A 77 -4.58 -2.87 -4.07
C LYS A 77 -3.42 -3.84 -3.84
N THR A 78 -2.46 -3.39 -3.02
CA THR A 78 -1.20 -3.99 -2.56
C THR A 78 -0.88 -5.34 -3.21
N LYS A 79 -0.34 -5.27 -4.43
CA LYS A 79 0.24 -6.42 -5.11
C LYS A 79 1.46 -6.92 -4.31
N CYS A 80 1.70 -8.22 -4.31
CA CYS A 80 2.87 -8.79 -3.62
C CYS A 80 4.17 -8.17 -4.14
N LEU A 81 5.22 -8.17 -3.31
CA LEU A 81 6.53 -7.76 -3.76
C LEU A 81 7.02 -8.66 -4.91
N PRO A 82 7.66 -8.09 -5.95
CA PRO A 82 8.23 -8.88 -7.04
C PRO A 82 9.15 -9.97 -6.51
N THR A 83 9.07 -11.18 -7.07
CA THR A 83 9.90 -12.31 -6.63
C THR A 83 11.32 -12.18 -7.18
N THR A 84 12.12 -11.32 -6.56
CA THR A 84 13.55 -11.16 -6.84
C THR A 84 14.39 -11.67 -5.67
N PRO A 85 15.64 -12.11 -5.91
CA PRO A 85 16.58 -12.48 -4.84
C PRO A 85 16.70 -11.41 -3.74
N GLU A 86 16.70 -10.14 -4.13
CA GLU A 86 16.83 -9.00 -3.22
C GLU A 86 15.59 -8.86 -2.32
N ASN A 87 14.39 -8.93 -2.89
CA ASN A 87 13.15 -8.85 -2.12
C ASN A 87 13.01 -10.04 -1.18
N ILE A 88 13.39 -11.25 -1.63
CA ILE A 88 13.40 -12.44 -0.78
C ILE A 88 14.34 -12.23 0.42
N ARG A 89 15.58 -11.79 0.18
CA ARG A 89 16.53 -11.50 1.27
C ARG A 89 16.01 -10.43 2.23
N MET A 90 15.38 -9.40 1.70
CA MET A 90 14.81 -8.32 2.49
C MET A 90 13.70 -8.81 3.42
N VAL A 91 12.74 -9.59 2.90
CA VAL A 91 11.60 -10.04 3.72
C VAL A 91 11.97 -11.06 4.78
N VAL A 92 13.04 -11.85 4.56
CA VAL A 92 13.48 -12.82 5.57
C VAL A 92 14.45 -12.25 6.61
N ALA A 93 15.08 -11.10 6.36
CA ALA A 93 16.24 -10.62 7.10
C ALA A 93 16.05 -10.54 8.64
N ASN A 94 14.85 -10.18 9.09
CA ASN A 94 14.54 -10.01 10.51
C ASN A 94 13.79 -11.21 11.12
N SER A 95 13.66 -12.32 10.38
CA SER A 95 12.94 -13.48 10.87
C SER A 95 13.70 -14.19 12.00
N PRO A 96 13.04 -14.46 13.15
CA PRO A 96 13.62 -15.25 14.23
C PRO A 96 13.58 -16.77 13.96
N LEU A 97 13.00 -17.18 12.82
CA LEU A 97 12.78 -18.58 12.49
C LEU A 97 14.08 -19.27 12.08
N LEU A 98 14.11 -20.57 12.34
CA LEU A 98 15.12 -21.48 11.83
C LEU A 98 14.54 -22.31 10.68
N THR A 99 15.39 -22.93 9.89
CA THR A 99 14.99 -23.84 8.82
C THR A 99 15.98 -24.98 8.65
N VAL A 100 15.49 -26.11 8.16
CA VAL A 100 16.33 -27.27 7.81
C VAL A 100 16.98 -27.15 6.42
N GLN A 101 16.56 -26.16 5.60
CA GLN A 101 17.10 -25.97 4.25
C GLN A 101 17.61 -24.53 4.07
N GLN A 102 18.82 -24.38 3.54
CA GLN A 102 19.43 -23.05 3.32
C GLN A 102 19.01 -22.38 2.01
N LYS A 103 18.29 -23.08 1.13
CA LYS A 103 18.07 -22.65 -0.25
C LYS A 103 16.59 -22.65 -0.60
N VAL A 104 16.20 -21.70 -1.43
CA VAL A 104 14.87 -21.63 -2.06
C VAL A 104 15.01 -21.31 -3.53
N SER A 105 14.11 -21.83 -4.34
CA SER A 105 14.05 -21.56 -5.78
C SER A 105 13.14 -20.37 -6.02
N VAL A 106 13.67 -19.32 -6.63
CA VAL A 106 12.96 -18.10 -7.03
C VAL A 106 11.74 -18.41 -7.90
N PRO A 107 11.81 -19.23 -8.97
CA PRO A 107 10.63 -19.53 -9.79
C PRO A 107 9.55 -20.31 -9.02
N VAL A 108 9.92 -21.20 -8.10
CA VAL A 108 8.95 -21.91 -7.25
C VAL A 108 8.25 -20.95 -6.28
N VAL A 109 8.99 -19.99 -5.70
CA VAL A 109 8.39 -18.93 -4.88
C VAL A 109 7.43 -18.08 -5.71
N ALA A 110 7.81 -17.72 -6.94
CA ALA A 110 6.99 -16.91 -7.83
C ALA A 110 5.65 -17.58 -8.16
N HIS A 111 5.66 -18.91 -8.36
CA HIS A 111 4.44 -19.69 -8.55
C HIS A 111 3.48 -19.59 -7.33
N TYR A 112 4.01 -19.65 -6.10
CA TYR A 112 3.18 -19.46 -4.91
C TYR A 112 2.72 -18.01 -4.72
N VAL A 113 3.55 -17.03 -5.08
CA VAL A 113 3.15 -15.61 -5.07
C VAL A 113 1.97 -15.39 -6.04
N GLN A 114 2.06 -15.91 -7.26
CA GLN A 114 0.96 -15.82 -8.23
C GLN A 114 -0.33 -16.44 -7.68
N MET A 115 -0.23 -17.63 -7.08
CA MET A 115 -1.37 -18.27 -6.41
C MET A 115 -2.03 -17.38 -5.33
N LEU A 116 -1.22 -16.65 -4.54
CA LEU A 116 -1.70 -15.72 -3.51
C LEU A 116 -2.30 -14.43 -4.09
N GLU A 117 -1.77 -13.96 -5.23
CA GLU A 117 -2.31 -12.84 -5.99
C GLU A 117 -3.68 -13.18 -6.61
N ASP A 118 -3.84 -14.41 -7.09
CA ASP A 118 -5.10 -14.95 -7.62
C ASP A 118 -6.18 -15.14 -6.54
N GLY A 119 -5.88 -14.83 -5.28
CA GLY A 119 -6.80 -14.91 -4.15
C GLY A 119 -6.94 -16.31 -3.56
N SER A 120 -6.11 -17.27 -3.99
CA SER A 120 -6.06 -18.59 -3.35
C SER A 120 -5.44 -18.47 -1.95
N GLY A 121 -5.85 -19.35 -1.04
CA GLY A 121 -5.28 -19.43 0.31
C GLY A 121 -3.83 -19.94 0.28
N ALA A 122 -2.99 -19.39 1.16
CA ALA A 122 -1.61 -19.81 1.31
C ALA A 122 -1.54 -21.30 1.72
N PRO A 123 -0.79 -22.15 1.00
CA PRO A 123 -0.63 -23.53 1.42
C PRO A 123 0.20 -23.63 2.70
N PRO A 124 -0.10 -24.61 3.57
CA PRO A 124 0.44 -24.65 4.92
C PRO A 124 1.95 -24.93 4.99
N VAL A 125 2.58 -24.48 6.07
CA VAL A 125 3.99 -24.70 6.38
C VAL A 125 4.10 -25.63 7.59
N ASP A 126 4.98 -26.63 7.50
CA ASP A 126 5.20 -27.56 8.60
C ASP A 126 6.28 -27.01 9.54
N MET A 127 5.94 -26.84 10.81
CA MET A 127 6.73 -26.20 11.84
C MET A 127 7.00 -27.17 13.00
N ASP A 128 8.25 -27.21 13.47
CA ASP A 128 8.66 -27.87 14.72
C ASP A 128 9.16 -26.78 15.68
N GLY A 129 8.26 -26.25 16.50
CA GLY A 129 8.51 -25.05 17.30
C GLY A 129 8.85 -23.84 16.41
N ASN A 130 10.06 -23.30 16.55
CA ASN A 130 10.55 -22.17 15.75
C ASN A 130 11.29 -22.60 14.46
N VAL A 131 11.25 -23.88 14.10
CA VAL A 131 11.93 -24.43 12.93
C VAL A 131 10.95 -24.73 11.81
N ILE A 132 11.17 -24.17 10.64
CA ILE A 132 10.50 -24.57 9.40
C ILE A 132 11.09 -25.91 8.95
N VAL A 133 10.27 -26.96 9.02
CA VAL A 133 10.63 -28.31 8.57
C VAL A 133 10.37 -28.46 7.07
N ASN A 134 9.26 -27.91 6.59
CA ASN A 134 8.86 -27.96 5.19
C ASN A 134 8.02 -26.73 4.84
N GLY A 135 8.23 -26.20 3.63
CA GLY A 135 7.45 -25.08 3.12
C GLY A 135 8.21 -23.75 3.08
N ASN A 136 9.55 -23.77 3.01
CA ASN A 136 10.35 -22.55 2.87
C ASN A 136 9.85 -21.64 1.74
N HIS A 137 9.58 -22.18 0.55
CA HIS A 137 9.07 -21.39 -0.59
C HIS A 137 7.71 -20.74 -0.31
N ARG A 138 6.83 -21.45 0.41
CA ARG A 138 5.49 -20.96 0.79
C ARG A 138 5.57 -19.88 1.86
N MET A 139 6.46 -20.07 2.84
CA MET A 139 6.74 -19.05 3.85
C MET A 139 7.26 -17.77 3.20
N VAL A 140 8.25 -17.87 2.31
CA VAL A 140 8.78 -16.71 1.58
C VAL A 140 7.70 -16.03 0.73
N ALA A 141 6.88 -16.80 0.00
CA ALA A 141 5.78 -16.23 -0.79
C ALA A 141 4.77 -15.49 0.09
N GLY A 142 4.43 -16.04 1.25
CA GLY A 142 3.57 -15.38 2.23
C GLY A 142 4.16 -14.07 2.74
N LEU A 143 5.47 -14.04 3.03
CA LEU A 143 6.16 -12.81 3.46
C LEU A 143 6.20 -11.73 2.36
N LEU A 144 6.38 -12.12 1.09
CA LEU A 144 6.34 -11.18 -0.04
C LEU A 144 4.95 -10.57 -0.25
N CYS A 145 3.90 -11.28 0.15
CA CYS A 145 2.50 -10.89 0.00
C CYS A 145 1.86 -10.34 1.28
N ASP A 146 2.59 -10.27 2.40
CA ASP A 146 2.06 -10.01 3.75
C ASP A 146 0.87 -10.92 4.12
N LYS A 147 0.92 -12.18 3.69
CA LYS A 147 -0.09 -13.22 3.89
C LYS A 147 0.58 -14.49 4.40
N LEU A 148 0.84 -14.56 5.70
CA LEU A 148 1.49 -15.72 6.30
C LEU A 148 0.68 -17.02 6.08
N PRO A 149 1.35 -18.12 5.71
CA PRO A 149 0.69 -19.41 5.55
C PRO A 149 0.23 -20.00 6.89
N PRO A 150 -0.83 -20.82 6.90
CA PRO A 150 -1.22 -21.55 8.10
C PRO A 150 -0.12 -22.55 8.50
N GLU A 151 0.16 -22.64 9.79
CA GLU A 151 1.16 -23.56 10.33
C GLU A 151 0.55 -24.93 10.63
N ARG A 152 1.32 -25.99 10.37
CA ARG A 152 1.00 -27.37 10.74
C ARG A 152 2.13 -27.94 11.60
N PRO A 153 1.84 -28.78 12.60
CA PRO A 153 2.89 -29.43 13.37
C PRO A 153 3.69 -30.38 12.48
N GLY A 154 4.99 -30.17 12.40
CA GLY A 154 5.97 -31.03 11.78
C GLY A 154 6.87 -31.70 12.81
N THR A 155 7.71 -32.61 12.36
CA THR A 155 8.77 -33.21 13.19
C THR A 155 10.09 -33.10 12.46
N ARG A 156 11.01 -32.33 13.03
CA ARG A 156 12.36 -32.22 12.49
C ARG A 156 13.15 -33.52 12.74
N PRO A 157 13.94 -34.01 11.77
CA PRO A 157 14.92 -35.04 12.06
C PRO A 157 15.98 -34.52 13.04
N LEU A 158 16.25 -35.23 14.14
CA LEU A 158 17.21 -34.77 15.15
C LEU A 158 18.63 -34.53 14.60
N SER A 159 19.01 -35.26 13.54
CA SER A 159 20.28 -35.13 12.84
C SER A 159 20.33 -34.00 11.81
N ALA A 160 19.19 -33.38 11.47
CA ALA A 160 19.15 -32.34 10.45
C ALA A 160 19.83 -31.07 10.97
N PRO A 161 20.75 -30.46 10.20
CA PRO A 161 21.32 -29.17 10.57
C PRO A 161 20.24 -28.08 10.56
N LEU A 162 20.45 -27.07 11.40
CA LEU A 162 19.57 -25.90 11.51
C LEU A 162 20.29 -24.67 10.99
N TYR A 163 19.55 -23.85 10.25
CA TYR A 163 20.04 -22.62 9.66
C TYR A 163 19.10 -21.47 10.01
N PRO A 164 19.62 -20.25 10.19
CA PRO A 164 18.77 -19.08 10.31
C PRO A 164 17.95 -18.88 9.03
N PHE A 165 16.63 -18.75 9.14
CA PHE A 165 15.78 -18.49 7.98
C PHE A 165 16.09 -17.13 7.34
N SER A 166 16.60 -16.18 8.13
CA SER A 166 17.11 -14.89 7.64
C SER A 166 18.29 -14.98 6.68
N GLN A 167 18.98 -16.12 6.63
CA GLN A 167 20.13 -16.35 5.76
C GLN A 167 19.80 -17.23 4.56
N ILE A 168 18.52 -17.42 4.24
CA ILE A 168 18.12 -18.27 3.12
C ILE A 168 18.65 -17.73 1.79
N PHE A 169 19.15 -18.63 0.95
CA PHE A 169 19.77 -18.34 -0.32
C PHE A 169 18.76 -18.54 -1.47
N PRO A 170 18.29 -17.45 -2.11
CA PRO A 170 17.45 -17.55 -3.31
C PRO A 170 18.28 -17.95 -4.52
N GLU A 171 17.94 -19.09 -5.12
CA GLU A 171 18.52 -19.63 -6.34
C GLU A 171 17.62 -19.35 -7.54
N LEU A 172 18.24 -19.02 -8.68
CA LEU A 172 17.53 -18.78 -9.94
C LEU A 172 17.13 -20.09 -10.65
N ASP A 173 17.68 -21.22 -10.22
CA ASP A 173 17.38 -22.53 -10.78
C ASP A 173 15.91 -22.92 -10.53
N ASP A 174 15.25 -23.42 -11.57
CA ASP A 174 13.92 -24.00 -11.46
C ASP A 174 13.99 -25.40 -10.85
N TRP A 175 13.49 -25.52 -9.63
CA TRP A 175 13.36 -26.78 -8.91
C TRP A 175 12.00 -27.46 -9.17
N GLY A 176 11.06 -26.78 -9.84
CA GLY A 176 9.70 -27.24 -10.08
C GLY A 176 9.54 -28.24 -11.22
N ASN A 177 10.63 -28.60 -11.92
CA ASN A 177 10.63 -29.49 -13.10
C ASN A 177 11.73 -30.57 -13.06
N ARG A 178 12.03 -31.14 -11.89
CA ARG A 178 12.95 -32.29 -11.78
C ARG A 178 12.28 -33.53 -11.22
#